data_AF-A0A4D6MJM4-F1
#
_entry.id   AF-A0A4D6MJM4-F1
#
_cell.length_a   1.000
_cell.length_b   1.000
_cell.length_c   1.000
_cell.angle_alpha   90.00
_cell.angle_beta   90.00
_cell.angle_gamma   90.00
#
_symmetry.space_group_name_H-M   'P 1'
#
loop_
_entity.id
_entity.type
_entity.pdbx_description
1 polymer ?
#
loop_
_entity_poly.entity_id
_entity_poly.type
_entity_poly.pdbx_seq_one_letter_code
_entity_poly.pdbx_strand_id
1 'polypeptide(L)'
;MLLQIQTRQFGAACPRVKLAPASATKRSGSVWLRRKNGGPKCSVAAAASTAQLEVKSESKTKPFPAEVSRTLMELAKVGTLCTLTEEGLPLGTGVRFAVEPEHGTPLFCFNSSDNNNIPSSLHVQFEQFGLRTPQCTVQGTLTKPQDPKRFVSVWRKRFGEDVDQDSIYIIAVDRVLQLEDIQEDGVWVTSSDYSNAQPDPLRDSAHNLVTEINTNNMEDITRFCNVYVDLDFLVSEAKMIWVDRLGFDMRLSSPHRGVFEVRIPFPREVTDEKGAKSTFNCMSQLAWEVEKNFQHPHFPKVKELKPVRSSLL
;
A
#
# COMPACT_ATOMS: atom_id res chain seq x y z
N MET A 1 -10.19 18.98 27.55
CA MET A 1 -8.98 18.61 28.31
C MET A 1 -8.02 17.93 27.34
N LEU A 2 -7.05 18.69 26.82
CA LEU A 2 -6.18 18.30 25.72
C LEU A 2 -5.33 17.05 26.03
N LEU A 3 -5.09 16.21 25.01
CA LEU A 3 -3.93 15.32 24.95
C LEU A 3 -2.65 16.17 25.05
N GLN A 4 -2.15 16.40 26.27
CA GLN A 4 -0.87 17.05 26.49
C GLN A 4 0.26 16.05 26.25
N ILE A 5 0.72 15.99 25.00
CA ILE A 5 2.03 15.41 24.68
C ILE A 5 3.06 16.54 24.90
N GLN A 6 3.83 16.46 25.98
CA GLN A 6 4.91 17.41 26.23
C GLN A 6 6.06 17.21 25.23
N THR A 7 6.10 18.03 24.20
CA THR A 7 7.29 18.22 23.35
C THR A 7 8.19 19.31 23.94
N ARG A 8 9.45 18.98 24.23
CA ARG A 8 10.51 19.95 24.58
C ARG A 8 10.75 20.90 23.40
N GLN A 9 10.58 22.20 23.63
CA GLN A 9 10.81 23.25 22.63
C GLN A 9 12.30 23.60 22.52
N PHE A 10 12.82 23.59 21.29
CA PHE A 10 13.96 24.42 20.89
C PHE A 10 13.43 25.51 19.96
N GLY A 11 13.63 26.76 20.35
CA GLY A 11 13.12 27.92 19.63
C GLY A 11 14.04 28.38 18.51
N ALA A 12 13.46 28.73 17.37
CA ALA A 12 14.00 29.72 16.45
C ALA A 12 12.83 30.38 15.71
N ALA A 13 12.74 31.70 15.84
CA ALA A 13 11.69 32.53 15.25
C ALA A 13 12.03 32.91 13.80
N CYS A 14 11.03 32.94 12.92
CA CYS A 14 11.05 33.68 11.66
C CYS A 14 9.66 34.28 11.37
N PRO A 15 9.57 35.46 10.72
CA PRO A 15 8.40 36.32 10.78
C PRO A 15 7.39 36.07 9.66
N ARG A 16 6.11 36.31 9.99
CA ARG A 16 4.91 36.06 9.18
C ARG A 16 4.58 37.28 8.31
N VAL A 17 4.56 37.12 6.99
CA VAL A 17 4.08 38.12 6.03
C VAL A 17 2.54 38.07 5.93
N LYS A 18 1.89 39.23 6.02
CA LYS A 18 0.43 39.39 5.87
C LYS A 18 0.09 39.66 4.40
N LEU A 19 -0.91 38.95 3.87
CA LEU A 19 -1.58 39.27 2.60
C LEU A 19 -3.05 39.62 2.88
N ALA A 20 -3.49 40.75 2.32
CA ALA A 20 -4.86 41.28 2.43
C ALA A 20 -5.76 40.74 1.29
N PRO A 21 -7.10 40.68 1.48
CA PRO A 21 -8.01 40.16 0.46
C PRO A 21 -8.45 41.26 -0.52
N ALA A 22 -8.57 40.91 -1.80
CA ALA A 22 -9.19 41.73 -2.83
C ALA A 22 -10.64 41.31 -3.09
N SER A 23 -11.48 42.32 -3.31
CA SER A 23 -12.94 42.30 -3.37
C SER A 23 -13.55 41.86 -4.71
N ALA A 24 -14.72 41.24 -4.57
CA ALA A 24 -15.82 40.93 -5.50
C ALA A 24 -15.94 41.62 -6.88
N THR A 25 -16.53 40.88 -7.84
CA THR A 25 -17.70 41.36 -8.60
C THR A 25 -18.52 40.22 -9.22
N LYS A 26 -19.84 40.27 -8.99
CA LYS A 26 -20.89 39.39 -9.52
C LYS A 26 -21.17 39.68 -10.99
N ARG A 27 -21.51 38.66 -11.79
CA ARG A 27 -22.47 38.81 -12.90
C ARG A 27 -23.41 37.62 -12.99
N SER A 28 -24.67 37.99 -13.19
CA SER A 28 -25.91 37.22 -13.24
C SER A 28 -26.06 36.46 -14.57
N GLY A 29 -26.75 35.31 -14.52
CA GLY A 29 -27.25 34.60 -15.68
C GLY A 29 -28.14 33.44 -15.25
N SER A 30 -29.45 33.69 -15.16
CA SER A 30 -30.46 32.68 -14.87
C SER A 30 -31.03 32.12 -16.18
N VAL A 31 -31.13 30.80 -16.29
CA VAL A 31 -31.94 30.13 -17.32
C VAL A 31 -32.69 28.98 -16.66
N TRP A 32 -34.01 29.11 -16.65
CA TRP A 32 -34.97 28.09 -16.25
C TRP A 32 -35.30 27.22 -17.45
N LEU A 33 -35.21 25.89 -17.31
CA LEU A 33 -35.83 24.94 -18.24
C LEU A 33 -36.68 23.93 -17.46
N ARG A 34 -37.99 24.01 -17.72
CA ARG A 34 -39.05 23.15 -17.19
C ARG A 34 -39.06 21.79 -17.90
N ARG A 35 -39.30 20.76 -17.08
CA ARG A 35 -39.74 19.38 -17.37
C ARG A 35 -40.59 19.18 -18.64
N LYS A 36 -40.39 18.02 -19.29
CA LYS A 36 -41.48 17.21 -19.84
C LYS A 36 -41.27 15.71 -19.54
N ASN A 37 -42.35 15.10 -19.09
CA ASN A 37 -42.57 13.67 -18.88
C ASN A 37 -42.55 12.90 -20.22
N GLY A 38 -42.08 11.65 -20.17
CA GLY A 38 -42.28 10.67 -21.22
C GLY A 38 -41.74 9.30 -20.84
N GLY A 39 -42.54 8.50 -20.11
CA GLY A 39 -42.38 7.03 -20.14
C GLY A 39 -42.92 6.50 -21.47
N PRO A 40 -42.47 5.32 -21.94
CA PRO A 40 -43.29 4.14 -21.68
C PRO A 40 -42.56 2.79 -21.50
N LYS A 41 -43.21 1.95 -20.69
CA LYS A 41 -43.53 0.51 -20.86
C LYS A 41 -42.40 -0.55 -20.86
N CYS A 42 -42.39 -1.29 -19.76
CA CYS A 42 -41.90 -2.66 -19.63
C CYS A 42 -42.53 -3.59 -20.67
N SER A 43 -41.70 -4.42 -21.30
CA SER A 43 -42.10 -5.65 -21.97
C SER A 43 -41.27 -6.77 -21.36
N VAL A 44 -41.92 -7.69 -20.66
CA VAL A 44 -41.29 -8.90 -20.13
C VAL A 44 -41.27 -9.92 -21.26
N ALA A 45 -40.08 -10.25 -21.76
CA ALA A 45 -39.87 -11.42 -22.59
C ALA A 45 -38.72 -12.22 -21.98
N ALA A 46 -39.09 -13.32 -21.34
CA ALA A 46 -38.14 -14.33 -20.86
C ALA A 46 -37.55 -15.04 -22.07
N ALA A 47 -36.25 -14.85 -22.28
CA ALA A 47 -35.43 -15.76 -23.07
C ALA A 47 -34.18 -16.05 -22.24
N ALA A 48 -34.17 -17.22 -21.61
CA ALA A 48 -33.00 -17.76 -20.94
C ALA A 48 -31.95 -18.11 -22.02
N SER A 49 -31.09 -17.16 -22.35
CA SER A 49 -29.81 -17.46 -22.98
C SER A 49 -28.76 -17.48 -21.89
N THR A 50 -28.29 -18.68 -21.56
CA THR A 50 -27.12 -18.92 -20.72
C THR A 50 -25.91 -18.32 -21.44
N ALA A 51 -25.72 -17.00 -21.30
CA ALA A 51 -24.47 -16.36 -21.62
C ALA A 51 -23.48 -16.89 -20.58
N GLN A 52 -22.71 -17.89 -20.99
CA GLN A 52 -21.48 -18.28 -20.32
C GLN A 52 -20.63 -17.01 -20.22
N LEU A 53 -20.69 -16.37 -19.06
CA LEU A 53 -19.68 -15.44 -18.60
C LEU A 53 -18.41 -16.26 -18.47
N GLU A 54 -17.64 -16.35 -19.55
CA GLU A 54 -16.22 -16.62 -19.49
C GLU A 54 -15.61 -15.50 -18.66
N VAL A 55 -15.53 -15.73 -17.35
CA VAL A 55 -14.59 -15.03 -16.49
C VAL A 55 -13.22 -15.46 -16.99
N LYS A 56 -12.64 -14.70 -17.92
CA LYS A 56 -11.20 -14.69 -18.14
C LYS A 56 -10.58 -14.45 -16.77
N SER A 57 -10.02 -15.49 -16.17
CA SER A 57 -9.25 -15.33 -14.94
C SER A 57 -8.02 -14.50 -15.32
N GLU A 58 -8.08 -13.19 -15.15
CA GLU A 58 -6.87 -12.39 -14.99
C GLU A 58 -6.10 -13.05 -13.84
N SER A 59 -5.02 -13.75 -14.18
CA SER A 59 -4.14 -14.34 -13.19
C SER A 59 -3.61 -13.18 -12.35
N LYS A 60 -4.11 -13.04 -11.11
CA LYS A 60 -3.68 -11.99 -10.21
C LYS A 60 -2.20 -12.19 -9.91
N THR A 61 -1.37 -11.32 -10.46
CA THR A 61 0.10 -11.40 -10.34
C THR A 61 0.62 -10.66 -9.11
N LYS A 62 -0.20 -9.86 -8.43
CA LYS A 62 0.12 -9.09 -7.22
C LYS A 62 -0.76 -9.51 -6.04
N PRO A 63 -0.27 -9.40 -4.80
CA PRO A 63 -1.09 -9.58 -3.60
C PRO A 63 -2.28 -8.61 -3.58
N PHE A 64 -3.33 -8.99 -2.87
CA PHE A 64 -4.49 -8.12 -2.70
C PHE A 64 -4.13 -6.85 -1.91
N PRO A 65 -4.79 -5.70 -2.16
CA PRO A 65 -4.59 -4.48 -1.38
C PRO A 65 -4.73 -4.69 0.14
N ALA A 66 -5.60 -5.61 0.56
CA ALA A 66 -5.74 -6.02 1.96
C ALA A 66 -4.47 -6.70 2.51
N GLU A 67 -3.89 -7.63 1.75
CA GLU A 67 -2.64 -8.33 2.11
C GLU A 67 -1.45 -7.36 2.14
N VAL A 68 -1.37 -6.43 1.18
CA VAL A 68 -0.35 -5.36 1.17
C VAL A 68 -0.49 -4.48 2.41
N SER A 69 -1.72 -4.09 2.76
CA SER A 69 -1.99 -3.29 3.97
C SER A 69 -1.59 -4.05 5.25
N ARG A 70 -1.94 -5.34 5.36
CA ARG A 70 -1.54 -6.17 6.50
C ARG A 70 -0.02 -6.32 6.60
N THR A 71 0.64 -6.51 5.47
CA THR A 71 2.11 -6.57 5.36
C THR A 71 2.76 -5.28 5.87
N LEU A 72 2.28 -4.14 5.39
CA LEU A 72 2.81 -2.82 5.76
C LEU A 72 2.66 -2.55 7.27
N MET A 73 1.52 -2.92 7.84
CA MET A 73 1.21 -2.78 9.27
C MET A 73 2.07 -3.68 10.17
N GLU A 74 2.48 -4.85 9.69
CA GLU A 74 3.46 -5.70 10.40
C GLU A 74 4.88 -5.10 10.34
N LEU A 75 5.32 -4.65 9.16
CA LEU A 75 6.68 -4.13 8.95
C LEU A 75 6.92 -2.77 9.60
N ALA A 76 6.01 -1.82 9.43
CA ALA A 76 6.17 -0.46 9.93
C ALA A 76 5.83 -0.36 11.42
N LYS A 77 6.68 0.30 12.19
CA LYS A 77 6.53 0.48 13.66
C LYS A 77 6.03 1.88 14.06
N VAL A 78 6.01 2.81 13.10
CA VAL A 78 5.72 4.23 13.30
C VAL A 78 4.69 4.66 12.27
N GLY A 79 3.75 5.49 12.67
CA GLY A 79 2.74 6.09 11.81
C GLY A 79 2.33 7.47 12.31
N THR A 80 1.38 8.07 11.60
CA THR A 80 0.74 9.33 12.00
C THR A 80 -0.70 9.04 12.40
N LEU A 81 -1.03 9.25 13.67
CA LEU A 81 -2.41 9.22 14.14
C LEU A 81 -3.02 10.60 13.91
N CYS A 82 -4.10 10.63 13.12
CA CYS A 82 -4.87 11.83 12.86
C CYS A 82 -6.17 11.80 13.65
N THR A 83 -6.45 12.88 14.38
CA THR A 83 -7.69 13.12 15.12
C THR A 83 -8.18 14.54 14.85
N LEU A 84 -9.38 14.86 15.33
CA LEU A 84 -9.86 16.25 15.39
C LEU A 84 -9.55 16.85 16.76
N THR A 85 -9.12 18.11 16.77
CA THR A 85 -9.02 18.89 18.02
C THR A 85 -10.42 19.21 18.56
N GLU A 86 -10.49 19.76 19.77
CA GLU A 86 -11.76 20.20 20.38
C GLU A 86 -12.45 21.29 19.53
N GLU A 87 -11.67 22.07 18.76
CA GLU A 87 -12.16 23.07 17.81
C GLU A 87 -12.51 22.49 16.43
N GLY A 88 -12.38 21.18 16.23
CA GLY A 88 -12.68 20.50 14.96
C GLY A 88 -11.59 20.63 13.89
N LEU A 89 -10.37 21.02 14.26
CA LEU A 89 -9.24 21.10 13.32
C LEU A 89 -8.55 19.73 13.18
N PRO A 90 -8.09 19.34 11.98
CA PRO A 90 -7.32 18.11 11.82
C PRO A 90 -5.94 18.25 12.47
N LEU A 91 -5.57 17.28 13.29
CA LEU A 91 -4.26 17.21 13.95
C LEU A 91 -3.64 15.83 13.70
N GLY A 92 -2.43 15.81 13.13
CA GLY A 92 -1.63 14.60 12.95
C GLY A 92 -0.50 14.54 13.97
N THR A 93 -0.40 13.42 14.70
CA THR A 93 0.63 13.17 15.70
C THR A 93 1.43 11.93 15.34
N GLY A 94 2.76 12.00 15.39
CA GLY A 94 3.62 10.82 15.22
C GLY A 94 3.46 9.85 16.38
N VAL A 95 3.21 8.57 16.08
CA VAL A 95 2.96 7.52 17.07
C VAL A 95 3.72 6.25 16.75
N ARG A 96 4.10 5.49 17.79
CA ARG A 96 4.45 4.07 17.65
C ARG A 96 3.19 3.25 17.78
N PHE A 97 3.14 2.13 17.06
CA PHE A 97 2.02 1.21 17.15
C PHE A 97 2.47 -0.24 17.05
N ALA A 98 1.69 -1.12 17.65
CA ALA A 98 1.74 -2.54 17.38
C ALA A 98 0.45 -2.97 16.70
N VAL A 99 0.41 -4.21 16.24
CA VAL A 99 -0.72 -4.73 15.47
C VAL A 99 -1.06 -6.10 16.01
N GLU A 100 -2.35 -6.34 16.23
CA GLU A 100 -2.83 -7.64 16.62
C GLU A 100 -2.67 -8.65 15.47
N PRO A 101 -2.02 -9.81 15.70
CA PRO A 101 -1.72 -10.76 14.63
C PRO A 101 -2.95 -11.31 13.90
N GLU A 102 -4.06 -11.55 14.61
CA GLU A 102 -5.24 -12.20 14.03
C GLU A 102 -6.04 -11.28 13.11
N HIS A 103 -6.38 -10.07 13.56
CA HIS A 103 -7.30 -9.18 12.83
C HIS A 103 -6.63 -7.94 12.24
N GLY A 104 -5.35 -7.69 12.57
CA GLY A 104 -4.66 -6.48 12.13
C GLY A 104 -5.06 -5.21 12.84
N THR A 105 -5.76 -5.32 13.97
CA THR A 105 -6.15 -4.17 14.79
C THR A 105 -4.90 -3.42 15.27
N PRO A 106 -4.71 -2.14 14.90
CA PRO A 106 -3.58 -1.37 15.42
C PRO A 106 -3.85 -0.97 16.87
N LEU A 107 -2.81 -1.07 17.68
CA LEU A 107 -2.83 -0.75 19.11
C LEU A 107 -1.72 0.24 19.47
N PHE A 108 -2.02 1.08 20.45
CA PHE A 108 -1.18 2.19 20.90
C PHE A 108 -1.09 2.20 22.42
N CYS A 109 -0.04 2.83 22.92
CA CYS A 109 0.12 3.13 24.34
C CYS A 109 0.13 4.64 24.50
N PHE A 110 -0.94 5.17 25.10
CA PHE A 110 -1.05 6.59 25.45
C PHE A 110 -1.19 6.73 26.95
N ASN A 111 -0.70 7.84 27.49
CA ASN A 111 -1.00 8.21 28.86
C ASN A 111 -2.52 8.36 29.01
N SER A 112 -3.06 7.88 30.14
CA SER A 112 -4.49 7.79 30.39
C SER A 112 -5.23 9.08 29.98
N SER A 113 -6.27 8.91 29.17
CA SER A 113 -7.16 9.98 28.72
C SER A 113 -8.59 9.54 28.96
N ASP A 114 -9.42 10.42 29.51
CA ASP A 114 -10.81 10.09 29.85
C ASP A 114 -11.72 9.92 28.61
N ASN A 115 -11.24 10.30 27.43
CA ASN A 115 -12.00 10.25 26.19
C ASN A 115 -11.85 8.91 25.47
N ASN A 116 -12.95 8.17 25.43
CA ASN A 116 -13.12 6.99 24.60
C ASN A 116 -13.95 7.33 23.36
N ASN A 117 -13.76 6.59 22.27
CA ASN A 117 -14.51 6.68 21.02
C ASN A 117 -14.25 7.95 20.21
N ILE A 118 -12.98 8.18 19.87
CA ILE A 118 -12.55 9.32 19.05
C ILE A 118 -12.45 8.87 17.58
N PRO A 119 -13.19 9.49 16.63
CA PRO A 119 -12.97 9.26 15.21
C PRO A 119 -11.52 9.58 14.83
N SER A 120 -10.85 8.63 14.19
CA SER A 120 -9.42 8.72 13.96
C SER A 120 -8.99 8.01 12.69
N SER A 121 -7.79 8.32 12.22
CA SER A 121 -7.13 7.53 11.20
C SER A 121 -5.66 7.35 11.51
N LEU A 122 -5.11 6.17 11.24
CA LEU A 122 -3.68 5.90 11.30
C LEU A 122 -3.13 5.83 9.88
N HIS A 123 -2.26 6.76 9.53
CA HIS A 123 -1.49 6.74 8.28
C HIS A 123 -0.12 6.09 8.50
N VAL A 124 0.24 5.15 7.64
CA VAL A 124 1.49 4.39 7.72
C VAL A 124 2.12 4.30 6.33
N GLN A 125 3.45 4.42 6.29
CA GLN A 125 4.25 4.32 5.08
C GLN A 125 5.36 3.30 5.28
N PHE A 126 5.79 2.65 4.20
CA PHE A 126 6.94 1.75 4.22
C PHE A 126 7.76 1.95 2.96
N GLU A 127 9.03 2.35 3.11
CA GLU A 127 9.91 2.58 1.98
C GLU A 127 10.51 1.27 1.47
N GLN A 128 10.27 0.97 0.20
CA GLN A 128 10.78 -0.21 -0.50
C GLN A 128 12.02 0.18 -1.31
N PHE A 129 13.19 -0.18 -0.76
CA PHE A 129 14.49 -0.05 -1.40
C PHE A 129 14.83 1.38 -1.87
N GLY A 130 14.26 2.41 -1.25
CA GLY A 130 14.44 3.81 -1.63
C GLY A 130 13.86 4.20 -2.99
N LEU A 131 13.03 3.32 -3.59
CA LEU A 131 12.47 3.51 -4.93
C LEU A 131 10.97 3.78 -4.90
N ARG A 132 10.24 3.12 -3.99
CA ARG A 132 8.77 3.16 -3.92
C ARG A 132 8.33 3.21 -2.47
N THR A 133 7.25 3.92 -2.17
CA THR A 133 6.73 4.03 -0.81
C THR A 133 5.24 3.70 -0.77
N PRO A 134 4.88 2.40 -0.68
CA PRO A 134 3.51 2.00 -0.41
C PRO A 134 3.01 2.58 0.91
N GLN A 135 1.70 2.81 0.98
CA GLN A 135 1.06 3.45 2.13
C GLN A 135 -0.25 2.77 2.45
N CYS A 136 -0.64 2.79 3.72
CA CYS A 136 -2.03 2.54 4.08
C CYS A 136 -2.54 3.54 5.12
N THR A 137 -3.80 3.91 5.00
CA THR A 137 -4.50 4.74 5.99
C THR A 137 -5.67 3.95 6.55
N VAL A 138 -5.55 3.52 7.81
CA VAL A 138 -6.60 2.82 8.55
C VAL A 138 -7.54 3.86 9.14
N GLN A 139 -8.82 3.84 8.76
CA GLN A 139 -9.84 4.70 9.34
C GLN A 139 -10.69 3.92 10.33
N GLY A 140 -11.03 4.55 11.45
CA GLY A 140 -11.84 3.92 12.47
C GLY A 140 -12.04 4.77 13.71
N THR A 141 -12.39 4.11 14.80
CA THR A 141 -12.62 4.76 16.09
C THR A 141 -11.56 4.34 17.10
N LEU A 142 -10.82 5.33 17.63
CA LEU A 142 -9.87 5.12 18.72
C LEU A 142 -10.65 4.88 20.02
N THR A 143 -10.46 3.72 20.63
CA THR A 143 -11.20 3.30 21.81
C THR A 143 -10.40 2.36 22.70
N LYS A 144 -10.93 2.07 23.89
CA LYS A 144 -10.37 1.08 24.81
C LYS A 144 -10.74 -0.33 24.34
N PRO A 145 -9.79 -1.29 24.32
CA PRO A 145 -10.12 -2.67 24.02
C PRO A 145 -10.94 -3.30 25.17
N GLN A 146 -11.77 -4.29 24.85
CA GLN A 146 -12.51 -5.06 25.84
C GLN A 146 -11.59 -5.95 26.69
N ASP A 147 -10.56 -6.54 26.08
CA ASP A 147 -9.54 -7.34 26.77
C ASP A 147 -8.14 -6.74 26.56
N PRO A 148 -7.72 -5.76 27.38
CA PRO A 148 -6.41 -5.10 27.24
C PRO A 148 -5.22 -6.03 27.50
N LYS A 149 -5.40 -7.11 28.26
CA LYS A 149 -4.30 -8.03 28.64
C LYS A 149 -3.64 -8.66 27.43
N ARG A 150 -4.45 -9.04 26.44
CA ARG A 150 -3.97 -9.57 25.17
C ARG A 150 -3.04 -8.59 24.46
N PHE A 151 -3.44 -7.33 24.35
CA PHE A 151 -2.69 -6.29 23.65
C PHE A 151 -1.39 -5.89 24.36
N VAL A 152 -1.34 -5.95 25.69
CA VAL A 152 -0.08 -5.76 26.45
C VAL A 152 0.98 -6.78 26.03
N SER A 153 0.60 -8.05 25.84
CA SER A 153 1.53 -9.10 25.38
C SER A 153 2.07 -8.82 23.97
N VAL A 154 1.21 -8.30 23.08
CA VAL A 154 1.58 -7.94 21.70
C VAL A 154 2.55 -6.76 21.70
N TRP A 155 2.28 -5.72 22.50
CA TRP A 155 3.20 -4.58 22.66
C TRP A 155 4.57 -5.02 23.19
N ARG A 156 4.59 -5.83 24.25
CA ARG A 156 5.82 -6.37 24.83
C ARG A 156 6.60 -7.19 23.81
N LYS A 157 5.95 -8.06 23.04
CA LYS A 157 6.60 -8.85 21.98
C LYS A 157 7.23 -7.95 20.91
N ARG A 158 6.58 -6.85 20.54
CA ARG A 158 7.02 -5.95 19.46
C ARG A 158 8.14 -4.99 19.87
N PHE A 159 8.08 -4.47 21.10
CA PHE A 159 8.98 -3.40 21.57
C PHE A 159 9.89 -3.78 22.74
N GLY A 160 9.65 -4.92 23.40
CA GLY A 160 10.40 -5.30 24.61
C GLY A 160 10.08 -4.44 25.83
N GLU A 161 8.94 -3.73 25.79
CA GLU A 161 8.52 -2.77 26.81
C GLU A 161 7.28 -3.27 27.57
N ASP A 162 7.28 -3.09 28.89
CA ASP A 162 6.10 -3.29 29.72
C ASP A 162 5.23 -2.04 29.75
N VAL A 163 3.92 -2.22 29.64
CA VAL A 163 2.94 -1.14 29.60
C VAL A 163 1.74 -1.49 30.46
N ASP A 164 1.14 -0.46 31.06
CA ASP A 164 -0.09 -0.60 31.83
C ASP A 164 -1.29 -0.90 30.92
N GLN A 165 -2.18 -1.77 31.38
CA GLN A 165 -3.41 -2.14 30.66
C GLN A 165 -4.29 -0.90 30.41
N ASP A 166 -4.29 0.03 31.37
CA ASP A 166 -5.05 1.29 31.30
C ASP A 166 -4.44 2.30 30.33
N SER A 167 -3.28 2.02 29.75
CA SER A 167 -2.65 2.86 28.72
C SER A 167 -2.89 2.36 27.30
N ILE A 168 -3.50 1.17 27.14
CA ILE A 168 -3.76 0.58 25.82
C ILE A 168 -4.97 1.24 25.15
N TYR A 169 -4.80 1.57 23.88
CA TYR A 169 -5.87 1.98 22.97
C TYR A 169 -5.77 1.19 21.67
N ILE A 170 -6.90 1.02 20.99
CA ILE A 170 -6.98 0.40 19.67
C ILE A 170 -7.76 1.30 18.71
N ILE A 171 -7.55 1.16 17.40
CA ILE A 171 -8.53 1.65 16.42
C ILE A 171 -9.42 0.47 16.03
N ALA A 172 -10.70 0.56 16.37
CA ALA A 172 -11.72 -0.29 15.76
C ALA A 172 -11.85 0.09 14.28
N VAL A 173 -11.37 -0.81 13.40
CA VAL A 173 -11.18 -0.53 11.97
C VAL A 173 -12.50 -0.55 11.21
N ASP A 174 -12.81 0.56 10.53
CA ASP A 174 -13.98 0.67 9.65
C ASP A 174 -13.60 0.32 8.19
N ARG A 175 -12.46 0.83 7.72
CA ARG A 175 -11.96 0.66 6.35
C ARG A 175 -10.50 1.08 6.25
N VAL A 176 -9.82 0.63 5.21
CA VAL A 176 -8.41 0.94 4.95
C VAL A 176 -8.26 1.48 3.53
N LEU A 177 -7.51 2.56 3.36
CA LEU A 177 -7.09 3.05 2.03
C LEU A 177 -5.66 2.59 1.77
N GLN A 178 -5.42 1.83 0.71
CA GLN A 178 -4.09 1.33 0.31
C GLN A 178 -3.60 2.05 -0.94
N LEU A 179 -2.36 2.54 -0.93
CA LEU A 179 -1.68 3.15 -2.08
C LEU A 179 -0.41 2.34 -2.40
N GLU A 180 -0.13 2.11 -3.67
CA GLU A 180 1.09 1.40 -4.10
C GLU A 180 2.30 2.34 -4.07
N ASP A 181 2.12 3.64 -4.32
CA ASP A 181 3.14 4.67 -4.12
C ASP A 181 2.54 6.04 -3.77
N ILE A 182 3.40 7.02 -3.49
CA ILE A 182 3.05 8.43 -3.31
C ILE A 182 2.39 8.97 -4.59
N GLN A 183 1.39 9.87 -4.45
CA GLN A 183 0.63 10.50 -5.55
C GLN A 183 -0.27 9.54 -6.36
N GLU A 184 -0.79 8.50 -5.71
CA GLU A 184 -1.77 7.59 -6.29
C GLU A 184 -3.15 7.72 -5.64
N ASP A 185 -4.20 7.39 -6.39
CA ASP A 185 -5.59 7.51 -5.93
C ASP A 185 -5.94 6.46 -4.85
N GLY A 186 -5.21 5.34 -4.83
CA GLY A 186 -5.37 4.24 -3.88
C GLY A 186 -6.65 3.42 -4.05
N VAL A 187 -6.75 2.33 -3.30
CA VAL A 187 -7.89 1.41 -3.29
C VAL A 187 -8.45 1.29 -1.87
N TRP A 188 -9.76 1.42 -1.74
CA TRP A 188 -10.46 1.18 -0.48
C TRP A 188 -10.65 -0.31 -0.23
N VAL A 189 -10.30 -0.73 0.97
CA VAL A 189 -10.40 -2.09 1.51
C VAL A 189 -11.40 -2.08 2.66
N THR A 190 -12.32 -3.04 2.66
CA THR A 190 -13.29 -3.19 3.75
C THR A 190 -12.60 -3.69 5.03
N SER A 191 -13.17 -3.40 6.20
CA SER A 191 -12.63 -3.94 7.46
C SER A 191 -12.59 -5.47 7.48
N SER A 192 -13.58 -6.14 6.85
CA SER A 192 -13.63 -7.59 6.76
C SER A 192 -12.51 -8.15 5.89
N ASP A 193 -12.29 -7.59 4.69
CA ASP A 193 -11.20 -8.03 3.81
C ASP A 193 -9.84 -7.80 4.46
N TYR A 194 -9.66 -6.64 5.12
CA TYR A 194 -8.46 -6.32 5.86
C TYR A 194 -8.22 -7.31 7.00
N SER A 195 -9.22 -7.59 7.83
CA SER A 195 -9.10 -8.50 8.96
C SER A 195 -8.86 -9.95 8.53
N ASN A 196 -9.39 -10.38 7.39
CA ASN A 196 -9.24 -11.75 6.90
C ASN A 196 -7.94 -11.95 6.12
N ALA A 197 -7.33 -10.88 5.63
CA ALA A 197 -6.08 -10.94 4.90
C ALA A 197 -4.90 -11.28 5.81
N GLN A 198 -3.93 -11.99 5.23
CA GLN A 198 -2.69 -12.34 5.90
C GLN A 198 -1.54 -11.45 5.38
N PRO A 199 -0.61 -11.03 6.25
CA PRO A 199 0.64 -10.42 5.82
C PRO A 199 1.42 -11.38 4.90
N ASP A 200 2.15 -10.83 3.94
CA ASP A 200 2.94 -11.61 3.00
C ASP A 200 3.99 -12.47 3.74
N PRO A 201 4.15 -13.76 3.37
CA PRO A 201 5.09 -14.66 4.04
C PRO A 201 6.56 -14.27 3.85
N LEU A 202 6.91 -13.50 2.80
CA LEU A 202 8.27 -13.05 2.54
C LEU A 202 8.60 -11.71 3.18
N ARG A 203 7.66 -11.02 3.83
CA ARG A 203 7.82 -9.63 4.29
C ARG A 203 9.12 -9.38 5.08
N ASP A 204 9.51 -10.32 5.94
CA ASP A 204 10.68 -10.19 6.83
C ASP A 204 12.01 -10.43 6.09
N SER A 205 12.00 -11.19 4.99
CA SER A 205 13.19 -11.50 4.18
C SER A 205 13.26 -10.69 2.89
N ALA A 206 12.17 -10.06 2.45
CA ALA A 206 12.05 -9.36 1.17
C ALA A 206 13.13 -8.29 0.97
N HIS A 207 13.40 -7.46 1.98
CA HIS A 207 14.45 -6.43 1.89
C HIS A 207 15.85 -7.04 1.64
N ASN A 208 16.18 -8.12 2.35
CA ASN A 208 17.47 -8.80 2.22
C ASN A 208 17.58 -9.50 0.86
N LEU A 209 16.51 -10.16 0.40
CA LEU A 209 16.45 -10.79 -0.91
C LEU A 209 16.69 -9.78 -2.04
N VAL A 210 15.98 -8.65 -2.02
CA VAL A 210 16.14 -7.58 -3.02
C VAL A 210 17.57 -7.05 -3.01
N THR A 211 18.14 -6.82 -1.81
CA THR A 211 19.52 -6.34 -1.66
C THR A 211 20.53 -7.33 -2.23
N GLU A 212 20.40 -8.63 -1.90
CA GLU A 212 21.26 -9.70 -2.39
C GLU A 212 21.22 -9.78 -3.93
N ILE A 213 20.01 -9.78 -4.51
CA ILE A 213 19.80 -9.88 -5.95
C ILE A 213 20.35 -8.65 -6.69
N ASN A 214 20.05 -7.43 -6.21
CA ASN A 214 20.56 -6.20 -6.83
C ASN A 214 22.08 -6.06 -6.69
N THR A 215 22.72 -6.78 -5.76
CA THR A 215 24.19 -6.75 -5.60
C THR A 215 24.86 -7.80 -6.48
N ASN A 216 24.30 -9.02 -6.53
CA ASN A 216 25.00 -10.19 -7.07
C ASN A 216 24.45 -10.70 -8.41
N ASN A 217 23.22 -10.32 -8.79
CA ASN A 217 22.48 -10.93 -9.91
C ASN A 217 22.02 -9.88 -10.95
N MET A 218 22.75 -8.78 -11.11
CA MET A 218 22.38 -7.70 -12.03
C MET A 218 22.32 -8.14 -13.50
N GLU A 219 23.13 -9.14 -13.89
CA GLU A 219 23.05 -9.72 -15.23
C GLU A 219 21.70 -10.44 -15.45
N ASP A 220 21.20 -11.16 -14.44
CA ASP A 220 19.90 -11.84 -14.49
C ASP A 220 18.76 -10.83 -14.54
N ILE A 221 18.84 -9.77 -13.72
CA ILE A 221 17.88 -8.65 -13.73
C ILE A 221 17.81 -8.00 -15.12
N THR A 222 18.95 -7.74 -15.75
CA THR A 222 18.98 -7.18 -17.11
C THR A 222 18.38 -8.17 -18.12
N ARG A 223 18.69 -9.46 -17.99
CA ARG A 223 18.15 -10.51 -18.86
C ARG A 223 16.64 -10.65 -18.73
N PHE A 224 16.08 -10.50 -17.52
CA PHE A 224 14.64 -10.56 -17.28
C PHE A 224 13.87 -9.49 -18.04
N CYS A 225 14.45 -8.29 -18.19
CA CYS A 225 13.85 -7.22 -18.99
C CYS A 225 13.63 -7.66 -20.45
N ASN A 226 14.56 -8.43 -21.01
CA ASN A 226 14.50 -8.86 -22.41
C ASN A 226 13.64 -10.11 -22.61
N VAL A 227 13.69 -11.04 -21.65
CA VAL A 227 13.06 -12.35 -21.77
C VAL A 227 11.62 -12.36 -21.26
N TYR A 228 11.35 -11.76 -20.11
CA TYR A 228 10.05 -11.84 -19.44
C TYR A 228 9.14 -10.65 -19.72
N VAL A 229 9.67 -9.53 -20.21
CA VAL A 229 8.91 -8.30 -20.45
C VAL A 229 8.90 -7.96 -21.94
N ASP A 230 7.74 -7.57 -22.46
CA ASP A 230 7.53 -7.16 -23.84
C ASP A 230 7.85 -5.67 -23.98
N LEU A 231 9.13 -5.34 -24.09
CA LEU A 231 9.61 -3.97 -24.18
C LEU A 231 9.79 -3.53 -25.64
N ASP A 232 9.33 -2.33 -25.95
CA ASP A 232 9.52 -1.67 -27.25
C ASP A 232 10.63 -0.59 -27.21
N PHE A 233 11.45 -0.58 -26.15
CA PHE A 233 12.55 0.34 -25.94
C PHE A 233 13.74 -0.33 -25.25
N LEU A 234 14.92 0.30 -25.35
CA LEU A 234 16.13 -0.15 -24.66
C LEU A 234 16.13 0.33 -23.20
N VAL A 235 16.46 -0.60 -22.30
CA VAL A 235 16.65 -0.37 -20.86
C VAL A 235 18.12 -0.03 -20.62
N SER A 236 18.39 1.11 -19.98
CA SER A 236 19.74 1.51 -19.57
C SER A 236 20.10 1.05 -18.17
N GLU A 237 19.11 0.92 -17.29
CA GLU A 237 19.28 0.47 -15.91
C GLU A 237 18.02 -0.28 -15.46
N ALA A 238 18.19 -1.36 -14.70
CA ALA A 238 17.10 -2.10 -14.09
C ALA A 238 17.45 -2.47 -12.64
N LYS A 239 16.48 -2.36 -11.73
CA LYS A 239 16.63 -2.73 -10.31
C LYS A 239 15.38 -3.44 -9.81
N MET A 240 15.54 -4.44 -8.96
CA MET A 240 14.42 -5.00 -8.20
C MET A 240 14.01 -4.03 -7.09
N ILE A 241 12.70 -3.82 -6.90
CA ILE A 241 12.13 -2.92 -5.88
C ILE A 241 11.67 -3.72 -4.66
N TRP A 242 10.89 -4.77 -4.92
CA TRP A 242 10.26 -5.58 -3.89
C TRP A 242 9.97 -6.99 -4.40
N VAL A 243 9.88 -7.94 -3.47
CA VAL A 243 9.49 -9.33 -3.73
C VAL A 243 8.42 -9.75 -2.72
N ASP A 244 7.45 -10.52 -3.18
CA ASP A 244 6.35 -11.07 -2.39
C ASP A 244 6.02 -12.50 -2.87
N ARG A 245 5.03 -13.15 -2.26
CA ARG A 245 4.69 -14.55 -2.55
C ARG A 245 4.34 -14.85 -4.02
N LEU A 246 3.95 -13.84 -4.79
CA LEU A 246 3.49 -14.00 -6.18
C LEU A 246 4.52 -13.57 -7.23
N GLY A 247 5.64 -12.96 -6.84
CA GLY A 247 6.63 -12.45 -7.79
C GLY A 247 7.39 -11.25 -7.26
N PHE A 248 7.94 -10.46 -8.18
CA PHE A 248 8.74 -9.29 -7.84
C PHE A 248 8.47 -8.11 -8.79
N ASP A 249 8.66 -6.90 -8.26
CA ASP A 249 8.57 -5.66 -9.02
C ASP A 249 9.96 -5.17 -9.40
N MET A 250 10.10 -4.70 -10.63
CA MET A 250 11.34 -4.12 -11.14
C MET A 250 11.11 -2.70 -11.63
N ARG A 251 12.08 -1.82 -11.37
CA ARG A 251 12.16 -0.48 -11.94
C ARG A 251 13.11 -0.49 -13.13
N LEU A 252 12.63 0.00 -14.27
CA LEU A 252 13.34 0.08 -15.53
C LEU A 252 13.54 1.55 -15.91
N SER A 253 14.77 1.94 -16.23
CA SER A 253 15.10 3.26 -16.73
C SER A 253 15.43 3.19 -18.21
N SER A 254 14.87 4.10 -19.00
CA SER A 254 15.19 4.28 -20.41
C SER A 254 15.51 5.74 -20.70
N PRO A 255 16.62 6.07 -21.38
CA PRO A 255 17.03 7.45 -21.63
C PRO A 255 16.00 8.29 -22.39
N HIS A 256 15.16 7.66 -23.21
CA HIS A 256 14.21 8.35 -24.08
C HIS A 256 12.74 8.17 -23.66
N ARG A 257 12.44 7.16 -22.83
CA ARG A 257 11.06 6.81 -22.46
C ARG A 257 10.76 7.11 -20.99
N GLY A 258 11.77 7.39 -20.18
CA GLY A 258 11.62 7.67 -18.75
C GLY A 258 11.76 6.41 -17.90
N VAL A 259 11.13 6.44 -16.73
CA VAL A 259 11.20 5.37 -15.72
C VAL A 259 9.86 4.63 -15.64
N PHE A 260 9.93 3.31 -15.60
CA PHE A 260 8.77 2.42 -15.54
C PHE A 260 8.94 1.40 -14.43
N GLU A 261 7.82 0.91 -13.90
CA GLU A 261 7.76 -0.28 -13.07
C GLU A 261 7.06 -1.40 -13.83
N VAL A 262 7.55 -2.62 -13.62
CA VAL A 262 6.96 -3.83 -14.20
C VAL A 262 6.86 -4.91 -13.12
N ARG A 263 5.75 -5.65 -13.15
CA ARG A 263 5.52 -6.81 -12.29
C ARG A 263 5.88 -8.08 -13.04
N ILE A 264 6.86 -8.84 -12.55
CA ILE A 264 7.18 -10.17 -13.09
C ILE A 264 6.67 -11.23 -12.10
N PRO A 265 5.64 -12.01 -12.46
CA PRO A 265 5.11 -13.03 -11.57
C PRO A 265 6.07 -14.22 -11.47
N PHE A 266 6.08 -14.86 -10.30
CA PHE A 266 6.62 -16.21 -10.19
C PHE A 266 5.74 -17.19 -10.98
N PRO A 267 6.31 -18.28 -11.53
CA PRO A 267 5.53 -19.33 -12.19
C PRO A 267 4.49 -19.97 -11.26
N ARG A 268 4.76 -19.98 -9.95
CA ARG A 268 3.87 -20.45 -8.88
C ARG A 268 4.09 -19.60 -7.63
N GLU A 269 3.06 -19.54 -6.79
CA GLU A 269 3.17 -18.93 -5.48
C GLU A 269 4.25 -19.60 -4.63
N VAL A 270 5.04 -18.78 -3.92
CA VAL A 270 6.08 -19.22 -2.99
C VAL A 270 5.67 -18.93 -1.55
N THR A 271 6.08 -19.79 -0.62
CA THR A 271 5.63 -19.71 0.79
C THR A 271 6.73 -19.32 1.77
N ASP A 272 7.99 -19.29 1.33
CA ASP A 272 9.14 -18.98 2.18
C ASP A 272 10.34 -18.46 1.37
N GLU A 273 11.36 -17.96 2.07
CA GLU A 273 12.58 -17.40 1.46
C GLU A 273 13.30 -18.41 0.55
N LYS A 274 13.34 -19.69 0.95
CA LYS A 274 14.02 -20.73 0.18
C LYS A 274 13.31 -20.98 -1.16
N GLY A 275 11.98 -21.02 -1.14
CA GLY A 275 11.12 -21.12 -2.32
C GLY A 275 11.30 -19.92 -3.24
N ALA A 276 11.36 -18.70 -2.68
CA ALA A 276 11.63 -17.48 -3.45
C ALA A 276 12.99 -17.54 -4.15
N LYS A 277 14.08 -17.87 -3.42
CA LYS A 277 15.43 -18.02 -3.98
C LYS A 277 15.49 -19.10 -5.06
N SER A 278 14.91 -20.28 -4.80
CA SER A 278 14.87 -21.37 -5.76
C SER A 278 14.12 -20.98 -7.03
N THR A 279 12.98 -20.30 -6.89
CA THR A 279 12.15 -19.88 -8.02
C THR A 279 12.86 -18.81 -8.85
N PHE A 280 13.49 -17.83 -8.20
CA PHE A 280 14.32 -16.83 -8.87
C PHE A 280 15.45 -17.50 -9.66
N ASN A 281 16.20 -18.43 -9.07
CA ASN A 281 17.28 -19.14 -9.76
C ASN A 281 16.79 -19.95 -10.96
N CYS A 282 15.64 -20.63 -10.85
CA CYS A 282 15.02 -21.32 -11.97
C CYS A 282 14.64 -20.36 -13.10
N MET A 283 14.14 -19.17 -12.77
CA MET A 283 13.84 -18.13 -13.76
C MET A 283 15.13 -17.58 -14.40
N SER A 284 16.19 -17.33 -13.62
CA SER A 284 17.51 -16.93 -14.16
C SER A 284 18.05 -17.93 -15.16
N GLN A 285 18.00 -19.22 -14.82
CA GLN A 285 18.43 -20.31 -15.69
C GLN A 285 17.59 -20.37 -16.98
N LEU A 286 16.26 -20.33 -16.87
CA LEU A 286 15.38 -20.35 -18.04
C LEU A 286 15.62 -19.13 -18.95
N ALA A 287 15.79 -17.94 -18.36
CA ALA A 287 16.07 -16.74 -19.13
C ALA A 287 17.42 -16.82 -19.86
N TRP A 288 18.44 -17.39 -19.22
CA TRP A 288 19.72 -17.64 -19.84
C TRP A 288 19.63 -18.64 -20.99
N GLU A 289 18.87 -19.73 -20.84
CA GLU A 289 18.65 -20.71 -21.90
C GLU A 289 17.92 -20.11 -23.12
N VAL A 290 16.94 -19.24 -22.87
CA VAL A 290 16.23 -18.51 -23.93
C VAL A 290 17.17 -17.53 -24.64
N GLU A 291 17.95 -16.74 -23.89
CA GLU A 291 18.91 -15.78 -24.46
C GLU A 291 19.98 -16.47 -25.32
N LYS A 292 20.43 -17.67 -24.92
CA LYS A 292 21.41 -18.48 -25.67
C LYS A 292 20.80 -19.32 -26.79
N ASN A 293 19.49 -19.20 -27.04
CA ASN A 293 18.74 -19.98 -28.03
C ASN A 293 18.78 -21.51 -27.79
N PHE A 294 18.97 -21.94 -26.53
CA PHE A 294 18.83 -23.36 -26.15
C PHE A 294 17.36 -23.76 -26.01
N GLN A 295 16.49 -22.82 -25.64
CA GLN A 295 15.04 -23.01 -25.57
C GLN A 295 14.28 -21.86 -26.22
N HIS A 296 13.11 -22.15 -26.78
CA HIS A 296 12.17 -21.11 -27.21
C HIS A 296 11.25 -20.72 -26.03
N PRO A 297 10.97 -19.41 -25.84
CA PRO A 297 10.11 -18.98 -24.75
C PRO A 297 8.66 -19.41 -25.01
N HIS A 298 8.19 -20.41 -24.26
CA HIS A 298 6.80 -20.89 -24.29
C HIS A 298 5.95 -20.25 -23.18
N PHE A 299 6.14 -18.95 -22.91
CA PHE A 299 5.36 -18.21 -21.93
C PHE A 299 5.05 -16.79 -22.46
N PRO A 300 3.88 -16.22 -22.10
CA PRO A 300 3.56 -14.85 -22.46
C PRO A 300 4.49 -13.88 -21.71
N LYS A 301 5.03 -12.91 -22.44
CA LYS A 301 5.76 -11.79 -21.84
C LYS A 301 4.79 -10.82 -21.16
N VAL A 302 5.23 -10.19 -20.08
CA VAL A 302 4.52 -9.12 -19.39
C VAL A 302 4.50 -7.88 -20.26
N LYS A 303 3.31 -7.31 -20.48
CA LYS A 303 3.12 -6.11 -21.31
C LYS A 303 2.80 -4.85 -20.50
N GLU A 304 2.32 -5.04 -19.28
CA GLU A 304 1.88 -3.94 -18.43
C GLU A 304 3.09 -3.24 -17.80
N LEU A 305 3.30 -1.98 -18.21
CA LEU A 305 4.31 -1.10 -17.67
C LEU A 305 3.62 0.07 -16.98
N LYS A 306 3.98 0.32 -15.72
CA LYS A 306 3.49 1.46 -14.96
C LYS A 306 4.51 2.60 -15.08
N PRO A 307 4.20 3.72 -15.73
CA PRO A 307 5.11 4.86 -15.76
C PRO A 307 5.25 5.43 -14.35
N VAL A 308 6.50 5.59 -13.89
CA VAL A 308 6.79 6.26 -12.63
C VAL A 308 6.81 7.76 -12.91
N ARG A 309 5.89 8.49 -12.27
CA ARG A 309 5.92 9.95 -12.36
C ARG A 309 7.20 10.40 -11.65
N SER A 310 8.13 10.97 -12.42
CA SER A 310 9.31 11.61 -11.84
C SER A 310 8.81 12.63 -10.81
N SER A 311 9.13 12.39 -9.54
CA SER A 311 9.04 13.43 -8.54
C SER A 311 9.98 14.53 -9.00
N LEU A 312 9.42 15.62 -9.51
CA LEU A 312 10.14 16.89 -9.61
C LEU A 312 10.53 17.27 -8.17
N LEU A 313 11.73 16.87 -7.77
CA LEU A 313 12.47 17.39 -6.62
C LEU A 313 13.87 17.73 -7.11
#